data_AF-A0A8J6WAR8-F1
#
_entry.id   AF-A0A8J6WAR8-F1
#
_cell.length_a   1.000
_cell.length_b   1.000
_cell.length_c   1.000
_cell.angle_alpha   90.00
_cell.angle_beta   90.00
_cell.angle_gamma   90.00
#
_symmetry.space_group_name_H-M   'P 1'
#
loop_
_entity.id
_entity.type
_entity.pdbx_description
1 polymer ?
#
loop_
_entity_poly.entity_id
_entity_poly.type
_entity_poly.pdbx_seq_one_letter_code
_entity_poly.pdbx_strand_id
1 'polypeptide(L)'
;MGTENDEYKAGLRKRVKLTNPEQLYNVQDGNGSQIPYDLADGRQLFNHYRHRMTNYDQVLDQIRSEQQGQITGRQEKQVAVAAAENILQKYRDEHVKVIQDSQKKGQVLKSLFEKAGVSTASALSQLLDSWSEKIKQIGHLENSQRSLQTWNDTYRVQRELVKAVLKQENASKEIQEKVKLIYSTKSSNKAIDLGSDLFNIEKSEILKLVKTVVHYTKL
;
A
#
# COMPACT_ATOMS: atom_id res chain seq x y z
N MET A 1 53.58 17.55 31.55
CA MET A 1 52.32 17.61 32.32
C MET A 1 51.15 17.91 31.38
N GLY A 2 50.76 16.97 30.52
CA GLY A 2 49.70 17.21 29.51
C GLY A 2 48.77 16.03 29.23
N THR A 3 49.16 14.80 29.59
CA THR A 3 48.43 13.58 29.23
C THR A 3 47.34 13.20 30.23
N GLU A 4 47.59 13.30 31.54
CA GLU A 4 46.58 12.95 32.58
C GLU A 4 45.29 13.78 32.48
N ASN A 5 45.40 15.06 32.09
CA ASN A 5 44.24 15.95 31.97
C ASN A 5 43.41 15.66 30.70
N ASP A 6 44.03 15.13 29.65
CA ASP A 6 43.33 14.81 28.39
C ASP A 6 42.73 13.41 28.41
N GLU A 7 43.39 12.44 29.05
CA GLU A 7 42.80 11.12 29.32
C GLU A 7 41.59 11.21 30.26
N TYR A 8 41.68 12.04 31.31
CA TYR A 8 40.56 12.29 32.21
C TYR A 8 39.37 12.96 31.50
N LYS A 9 39.63 13.97 30.65
CA LYS A 9 38.58 14.58 29.80
C LYS A 9 37.96 13.56 28.85
N ALA A 10 38.77 12.75 28.17
CA ALA A 10 38.27 11.72 27.26
C ALA A 10 37.43 10.66 28.00
N GLY A 11 37.82 10.31 29.23
CA GLY A 11 37.05 9.44 30.12
C GLY A 11 35.67 10.02 30.45
N LEU A 12 35.60 11.31 30.84
CA LEU A 12 34.34 11.99 31.12
C LEU A 12 33.43 12.08 29.90
N ARG A 13 33.98 12.40 28.73
CA ARG A 13 33.18 12.50 27.50
C ARG A 13 32.54 11.18 27.09
N LYS A 14 33.25 10.06 27.26
CA LYS A 14 32.75 8.70 26.96
C LYS A 14 31.60 8.25 27.87
N ARG A 15 31.42 8.87 29.04
CA ARG A 15 30.32 8.56 29.97
C ARG A 15 28.98 9.08 29.47
N VAL A 16 28.98 10.17 28.70
CA VAL A 16 27.77 10.74 28.12
C VAL A 16 27.37 9.98 26.86
N LYS A 17 26.13 9.53 26.82
CA LYS A 17 25.54 8.73 25.74
C LYS A 17 24.12 9.20 25.47
N LEU A 18 23.66 8.96 24.24
CA LEU A 18 22.25 9.06 23.90
C LEU A 18 21.47 7.95 24.63
N THR A 19 20.40 8.33 25.32
CA THR A 19 19.51 7.40 26.01
C THR A 19 18.12 7.38 25.40
N ASN A 20 17.63 8.52 24.94
CA ASN A 20 16.28 8.69 24.42
C ASN A 20 16.33 9.40 23.05
N PRO A 21 16.86 8.75 22.00
CA PRO A 21 17.04 9.37 20.69
C PRO A 21 15.72 9.80 20.02
N GLU A 22 14.58 9.25 20.42
CA GLU A 22 13.24 9.61 19.95
C GLU A 22 12.79 11.00 20.39
N GLN A 23 13.40 11.57 21.44
CA GLN A 23 13.10 12.92 21.93
C GLN A 23 13.60 14.02 20.99
N LEU A 24 14.28 13.66 19.90
CA LEU A 24 14.71 14.57 18.83
C LEU A 24 13.54 15.38 18.25
N TYR A 25 12.38 14.74 18.12
CA TYR A 25 11.19 15.32 17.47
C TYR A 25 10.13 15.82 18.46
N ASN A 26 10.26 15.48 19.75
CA ASN A 26 9.30 15.84 20.80
C ASN A 26 9.90 16.88 21.74
N VAL A 27 10.18 18.08 21.20
CA VAL A 27 10.82 19.18 21.94
C VAL A 27 9.89 19.70 23.03
N GLN A 28 10.40 19.82 24.25
CA GLN A 28 9.68 20.38 25.38
C GLN A 28 10.42 21.56 25.98
N ASP A 29 9.67 22.51 26.51
CA ASP A 29 10.22 23.64 27.26
C ASP A 29 10.68 23.22 28.67
N GLY A 30 11.23 24.18 29.41
CA GLY A 30 11.64 23.98 30.81
C GLY A 30 10.51 23.62 31.76
N ASN A 31 9.24 23.87 31.37
CA ASN A 31 8.04 23.56 32.15
C ASN A 31 7.40 22.23 31.72
N GLY A 32 7.96 21.53 30.72
CA GLY A 32 7.42 20.27 30.19
C GLY A 32 6.31 20.43 29.14
N SER A 33 6.04 21.65 28.67
CA SER A 33 5.09 21.90 27.58
C SER A 33 5.75 21.61 26.24
N GLN A 34 5.04 20.96 25.32
CA GLN A 34 5.54 20.66 23.99
C GLN A 34 5.66 21.94 23.14
N ILE A 35 6.82 22.16 22.55
CA ILE A 35 7.06 23.25 21.61
C ILE A 35 7.18 22.67 20.20
N PRO A 36 6.49 23.23 19.20
CA PRO A 36 6.75 22.90 17.79
C PRO A 36 8.22 23.17 17.45
N TYR A 37 8.89 22.21 16.81
CA TYR A 37 10.32 22.28 16.50
C TYR A 37 10.70 23.59 15.78
N ASP A 38 9.87 24.04 14.83
CA ASP A 38 10.10 25.23 14.01
C ASP A 38 10.02 26.55 14.80
N LEU A 39 9.46 26.52 16.01
CA LEU A 39 9.30 27.68 16.88
C LEU A 39 10.25 27.66 18.08
N ALA A 40 10.98 26.56 18.29
CA ALA A 40 11.90 26.42 19.40
C ALA A 40 13.20 27.17 19.13
N ASP A 41 13.65 27.96 20.10
CA ASP A 41 14.94 28.64 19.99
C ASP A 41 16.12 27.67 20.20
N GLY A 42 17.31 28.06 19.72
CA GLY A 42 18.50 27.19 19.80
C GLY A 42 18.92 26.82 21.23
N ARG A 43 18.59 27.65 22.24
CA ARG A 43 18.90 27.35 23.65
C ARG A 43 17.89 26.36 24.23
N GLN A 44 16.61 26.50 23.91
CA GLN A 44 15.54 25.59 24.28
C GLN A 44 15.82 24.20 23.71
N LEU A 45 16.17 24.13 22.42
CA LEU A 45 16.57 22.90 21.75
C LEU A 45 17.78 22.26 22.43
N PHE A 46 18.86 23.02 22.63
CA PHE A 46 20.06 22.51 23.26
C PHE A 46 19.81 21.97 24.67
N ASN A 47 19.05 22.71 25.49
CA ASN A 47 18.72 22.28 26.85
C ASN A 47 17.84 21.03 26.85
N HIS A 48 16.78 21.01 26.03
CA HIS A 48 15.91 19.84 25.89
C HIS A 48 16.73 18.60 25.50
N TYR A 49 17.54 18.68 24.45
CA TYR A 49 18.34 17.55 24.00
C TYR A 49 19.39 17.11 25.01
N ARG A 50 20.10 18.06 25.64
CA ARG A 50 21.08 17.75 26.67
C ARG A 50 20.46 16.95 27.81
N HIS A 51 19.37 17.44 28.38
CA HIS A 51 18.76 16.83 29.57
C HIS A 51 17.91 15.60 29.24
N ARG A 52 17.31 15.54 28.05
CA ARG A 52 16.28 14.54 27.75
C ARG A 52 16.68 13.51 26.71
N MET A 53 17.59 13.82 25.79
CA MET A 53 18.11 12.84 24.82
C MET A 53 19.36 12.12 25.32
N THR A 54 20.08 12.70 26.28
CA THR A 54 21.33 12.14 26.81
C THR A 54 21.22 11.84 28.29
N ASN A 55 22.12 10.99 28.81
CA ASN A 55 22.27 10.76 30.26
C ASN A 55 23.07 11.87 30.98
N TYR A 56 23.09 13.10 30.45
CA TYR A 56 23.85 14.23 31.01
C TYR A 56 23.67 14.39 32.52
N ASP A 57 22.42 14.44 33.00
CA ASP A 57 22.11 14.64 34.42
C ASP A 57 22.61 13.47 35.28
N GLN A 58 22.45 12.23 34.79
CA GLN A 58 22.94 11.04 35.49
C GLN A 58 24.47 11.05 35.61
N VAL A 59 25.18 11.50 34.57
CA VAL A 59 26.65 11.60 34.61
C VAL A 59 27.10 12.67 35.61
N LEU A 60 26.41 13.81 35.69
CA LEU A 60 26.70 14.82 36.70
C LEU A 60 26.44 14.31 38.11
N ASP A 61 25.34 13.62 38.35
CA ASP A 61 25.01 13.06 39.67
C ASP A 61 25.98 11.97 40.11
N GLN A 62 26.49 11.16 39.16
CA GLN A 62 27.55 10.20 39.45
C GLN A 62 28.86 10.90 39.84
N ILE A 63 29.29 11.92 39.11
CA ILE A 63 30.50 12.70 39.45
C ILE A 63 30.33 13.35 40.83
N ARG A 64 29.14 13.90 41.11
CA ARG A 64 28.82 14.48 42.41
C ARG A 64 28.95 13.46 43.54
N SER A 65 28.46 12.24 43.32
CA SER A 65 28.53 11.14 44.28
C SER A 65 29.96 10.65 44.50
N GLU A 66 30.77 10.57 43.43
CA GLU A 66 32.19 10.20 43.47
C GLU A 66 33.05 11.24 44.22
N GLN A 67 32.65 12.51 44.23
CA GLN A 67 33.43 13.65 44.74
C GLN A 67 32.80 14.33 45.96
N GLN A 68 32.04 13.58 46.78
CA GLN A 68 31.45 14.05 48.04
C GLN A 68 30.63 15.36 47.88
N GLY A 69 29.90 15.50 46.78
CA GLY A 69 29.02 16.65 46.54
C GLY A 69 29.62 17.75 45.66
N GLN A 70 30.90 17.70 45.30
CA GLN A 70 31.54 18.76 44.51
C GLN A 70 31.58 18.43 43.01
N ILE A 71 31.20 19.40 42.17
CA ILE A 71 31.44 19.37 40.71
C ILE A 71 32.16 20.66 40.34
N THR A 72 33.28 20.57 39.63
CA THR A 72 33.95 21.74 39.09
C THR A 72 33.29 22.20 37.79
N GLY A 73 33.26 23.52 37.53
CA GLY A 73 32.73 24.05 36.26
C GLY A 73 33.48 23.53 35.03
N ARG A 74 34.73 23.05 35.18
CA ARG A 74 35.47 22.38 34.11
C ARG A 74 34.87 21.01 33.77
N GLN A 75 34.51 20.21 34.78
CA GLN A 75 33.88 18.90 34.56
C GLN A 75 32.49 19.08 33.96
N GLU A 76 31.68 19.99 34.49
CA GLU A 76 30.35 20.29 33.95
C GLU A 76 30.41 20.70 32.47
N LYS A 77 31.37 21.55 32.10
CA LYS A 77 31.62 21.94 30.71
C LYS A 77 31.99 20.74 29.83
N GLN A 78 32.83 19.82 30.30
CA GLN A 78 33.20 18.63 29.51
C GLN A 78 32.00 17.70 29.29
N VAL A 79 31.17 17.48 30.31
CA VAL A 79 29.95 16.67 30.19
C VAL A 79 28.96 17.35 29.23
N ALA A 80 28.83 18.69 29.28
CA ALA A 80 27.97 19.44 28.36
C ALA A 80 28.46 19.37 26.90
N VAL A 81 29.77 19.49 26.68
CA VAL A 81 30.37 19.32 25.35
C VAL A 81 30.15 17.90 24.82
N ALA A 82 30.31 16.88 25.66
CA ALA A 82 30.06 15.49 25.26
C ALA A 82 28.59 15.24 24.88
N ALA A 83 27.65 15.84 25.61
CA ALA A 83 26.23 15.79 25.24
C ALA A 83 26.01 16.42 23.87
N ALA A 84 26.58 17.61 23.64
CA ALA A 84 26.52 18.32 22.37
C ALA A 84 27.08 17.49 21.21
N GLU A 85 28.26 16.88 21.38
CA GLU A 85 28.90 16.02 20.38
C GLU A 85 28.01 14.83 20.00
N ASN A 86 27.43 14.15 20.97
CA ASN A 86 26.51 13.03 20.74
C ASN A 86 25.22 13.47 20.02
N ILE A 87 24.64 14.61 20.42
CA ILE A 87 23.44 15.17 19.77
C ILE A 87 23.74 15.55 18.32
N LEU A 88 24.85 16.24 18.07
CA LEU A 88 25.28 16.63 16.71
C LEU A 88 25.56 15.41 15.84
N GLN A 89 26.17 14.36 16.39
CA GLN A 89 26.37 13.11 15.67
C GLN A 89 25.04 12.49 15.27
N LYS A 90 24.04 12.45 16.18
CA LYS A 90 22.70 11.95 15.85
C LYS A 90 22.02 12.76 14.75
N TYR A 91 22.10 14.09 14.80
CA TYR A 91 21.60 14.95 13.71
C TYR A 91 22.27 14.62 12.38
N ARG A 92 23.60 14.47 12.38
CA ARG A 92 24.35 14.11 11.19
C ARG A 92 23.90 12.76 10.63
N ASP A 93 23.70 11.77 11.49
CA ASP A 93 23.26 10.44 11.08
C ASP A 93 21.84 10.47 10.46
N GLU A 94 20.91 11.25 11.03
CA GLU A 94 19.58 11.44 10.42
C GLU A 94 19.67 12.16 9.07
N HIS A 95 20.53 13.17 8.92
CA HIS A 95 20.76 13.82 7.63
C HIS A 95 21.31 12.85 6.59
N VAL A 96 22.31 12.03 6.96
CA VAL A 96 22.87 11.00 6.07
C VAL A 96 21.79 10.01 5.64
N LYS A 97 20.94 9.57 6.58
CA LYS A 97 19.82 8.67 6.29
C LYS A 97 18.83 9.27 5.30
N VAL A 98 18.42 10.52 5.50
CA VAL A 98 17.51 11.22 4.57
C VAL A 98 18.11 11.35 3.17
N ILE A 99 19.40 11.66 3.07
CA ILE A 99 20.11 11.73 1.79
C ILE A 99 20.15 10.36 1.11
N GLN A 100 20.51 9.30 1.84
CA GLN A 100 20.55 7.94 1.31
C GLN A 100 19.17 7.47 0.83
N ASP A 101 18.12 7.73 1.59
CA ASP A 101 16.75 7.39 1.21
C ASP A 101 16.30 8.15 -0.03
N SER A 102 16.68 9.43 -0.14
CA SER A 102 16.40 10.25 -1.33
C SER A 102 17.14 9.72 -2.56
N GLN A 103 18.40 9.30 -2.41
CA GLN A 103 19.17 8.68 -3.49
C GLN A 103 18.56 7.35 -3.94
N LYS A 104 18.17 6.48 -3.01
CA LYS A 104 17.48 5.21 -3.32
C LYS A 104 16.19 5.45 -4.10
N LYS A 105 15.35 6.38 -3.62
CA LYS A 105 14.11 6.76 -4.31
C LYS A 105 14.40 7.33 -5.70
N GLY A 106 15.43 8.16 -5.85
CA GLY A 106 15.87 8.69 -7.14
C GLY A 106 16.34 7.59 -8.11
N GLN A 107 17.09 6.60 -7.63
CA GLN A 107 17.52 5.44 -8.44
C GLN A 107 16.32 4.60 -8.91
N VAL A 108 15.36 4.32 -8.03
CA VAL A 108 14.13 3.63 -8.39
C VAL A 108 13.39 4.41 -9.47
N LEU A 109 13.22 5.72 -9.29
CA LEU A 109 12.52 6.58 -10.23
C LEU A 109 13.23 6.64 -11.60
N LYS A 110 14.57 6.70 -11.60
CA LYS A 110 15.38 6.61 -12.83
C LYS A 110 15.22 5.25 -13.53
N SER A 111 15.21 4.15 -12.77
CA SER A 111 14.97 2.81 -13.35
C SER A 111 13.58 2.68 -13.96
N LEU A 112 12.57 3.34 -13.37
CA LEU A 112 11.21 3.39 -13.92
C LEU A 112 11.18 4.21 -15.21
N PHE A 113 11.89 5.35 -15.27
CA PHE A 113 12.06 6.13 -16.48
C PHE A 113 12.69 5.33 -17.61
N GLU A 114 13.80 4.64 -17.34
CA GLU A 114 14.50 3.82 -18.33
C GLU A 114 13.61 2.69 -18.84
N LYS A 115 12.93 1.96 -17.94
CA LYS A 115 12.02 0.86 -18.31
C LYS A 115 10.79 1.33 -19.08
N ALA A 116 10.26 2.50 -18.74
CA ALA A 116 9.11 3.09 -19.43
C ALA A 116 9.49 3.84 -20.72
N GLY A 117 10.79 4.03 -20.99
CA GLY A 117 11.28 4.80 -22.14
C GLY A 117 10.92 6.28 -22.08
N VAL A 118 10.86 6.84 -20.88
CA VAL A 118 10.17 8.10 -20.58
C VAL A 118 11.11 9.03 -19.80
N SER A 119 11.21 10.30 -20.21
CA SER A 119 12.26 11.22 -19.72
C SER A 119 11.83 12.15 -18.59
N THR A 120 10.53 12.17 -18.24
CA THR A 120 9.97 13.09 -17.24
C THR A 120 9.01 12.38 -16.27
N ALA A 121 8.92 12.93 -15.05
CA ALA A 121 8.03 12.41 -14.01
C ALA A 121 6.55 12.48 -14.41
N SER A 122 6.15 13.56 -15.08
CA SER A 122 4.78 13.72 -15.58
C SER A 122 4.43 12.68 -16.64
N ALA A 123 5.33 12.39 -17.58
CA ALA A 123 5.10 11.38 -18.60
C ALA A 123 5.03 9.96 -18.00
N LEU A 124 5.86 9.66 -17.00
CA LEU A 124 5.76 8.39 -16.27
C LEU A 124 4.41 8.25 -15.56
N SER A 125 3.93 9.31 -14.89
CA SER A 125 2.63 9.30 -14.22
C SER A 125 1.50 9.04 -15.21
N GLN A 126 1.46 9.78 -16.33
CA GLN A 126 0.44 9.59 -17.37
C GLN A 126 0.46 8.19 -17.97
N LEU A 127 1.65 7.63 -18.17
CA LEU A 127 1.81 6.28 -18.69
C LEU A 127 1.29 5.24 -17.68
N LEU A 128 1.60 5.39 -16.39
CA LEU A 128 1.07 4.53 -15.33
C LEU A 128 -0.46 4.62 -15.21
N ASP A 129 -1.02 5.83 -15.31
CA ASP A 129 -2.47 6.03 -15.32
C ASP A 129 -3.12 5.33 -16.52
N SER A 130 -2.51 5.45 -17.70
CA SER A 130 -2.99 4.76 -18.92
C SER A 130 -2.96 3.24 -18.79
N TRP A 131 -1.93 2.69 -18.13
CA TRP A 131 -1.79 1.26 -17.89
C TRP A 131 -2.83 0.77 -16.89
N SER A 132 -3.06 1.53 -15.82
CA SER A 132 -4.10 1.24 -14.83
C SER A 132 -5.47 1.10 -15.50
N GLU A 133 -5.80 2.03 -16.40
CA GLU A 133 -7.07 2.00 -17.11
C GLU A 133 -7.18 0.81 -18.08
N LYS A 134 -6.10 0.50 -18.81
CA LYS A 134 -6.05 -0.70 -19.67
C LYS A 134 -6.21 -1.99 -18.89
N ILE A 135 -5.62 -2.11 -17.69
CA ILE A 135 -5.76 -3.29 -16.83
C ILE A 135 -7.20 -3.48 -16.39
N LYS A 136 -7.91 -2.40 -16.01
CA LYS A 136 -9.34 -2.47 -15.69
C LYS A 136 -10.17 -2.97 -16.87
N GLN A 137 -9.89 -2.44 -18.07
CA GLN A 137 -10.56 -2.88 -19.30
C GLN A 137 -10.33 -4.37 -19.58
N ILE A 138 -9.10 -4.86 -19.43
CA ILE A 138 -8.77 -6.29 -19.55
C ILE A 138 -9.58 -7.10 -18.53
N GLY A 139 -9.63 -6.68 -17.27
CA GLY A 139 -10.44 -7.36 -16.25
C GLY A 139 -11.93 -7.43 -16.60
N HIS A 140 -12.50 -6.37 -17.16
CA HIS A 140 -13.88 -6.39 -17.67
C HIS A 140 -14.08 -7.36 -18.83
N LEU A 141 -13.13 -7.43 -19.76
CA LEU A 141 -13.17 -8.35 -20.90
C LEU A 141 -13.05 -9.81 -20.44
N GLU A 142 -12.14 -10.12 -19.50
CA GLU A 142 -11.99 -11.45 -18.94
C GLU A 142 -13.26 -11.92 -18.22
N ASN A 143 -13.87 -11.04 -17.42
CA ASN A 143 -15.15 -11.33 -16.76
C ASN A 143 -16.28 -11.56 -17.76
N SER A 144 -16.31 -10.78 -18.85
CA SER A 144 -17.28 -10.94 -19.93
C SER A 144 -17.07 -12.28 -20.64
N GLN A 145 -15.82 -12.67 -20.92
CA GLN A 145 -15.48 -13.94 -21.55
C GLN A 145 -15.83 -15.13 -20.66
N ARG A 146 -15.53 -15.07 -19.36
CA ARG A 146 -15.95 -16.11 -18.38
C ARG A 146 -17.45 -16.26 -18.34
N SER A 147 -18.18 -15.13 -18.29
CA SER A 147 -19.65 -15.14 -18.31
C SER A 147 -20.21 -15.78 -19.58
N LEU A 148 -19.64 -15.47 -20.75
CA LEU A 148 -20.02 -16.10 -22.02
C LEU A 148 -19.73 -17.61 -22.03
N GLN A 149 -18.60 -18.04 -21.45
CA GLN A 149 -18.26 -19.46 -21.34
C GLN A 149 -19.24 -20.20 -20.44
N THR A 150 -19.53 -19.69 -19.24
CA THR A 150 -20.53 -20.25 -18.34
C THR A 150 -21.91 -20.30 -18.98
N TRP A 151 -22.29 -19.28 -19.74
CA TRP A 151 -23.56 -19.26 -20.45
C TRP A 151 -23.62 -20.32 -21.56
N ASN A 152 -22.55 -20.50 -22.33
CA ASN A 152 -22.46 -21.56 -23.33
C ASN A 152 -22.53 -22.96 -22.71
N ASP A 153 -21.86 -23.17 -21.58
CA ASP A 153 -21.90 -24.45 -20.86
C ASP A 153 -23.29 -24.74 -20.29
N THR A 154 -23.93 -23.72 -19.70
CA THR A 154 -25.30 -23.81 -19.21
C THR A 154 -26.27 -24.14 -20.34
N TYR A 155 -26.14 -23.47 -21.48
CA TYR A 155 -26.95 -23.72 -22.67
C TYR A 155 -26.76 -25.15 -23.19
N ARG A 156 -25.51 -25.66 -23.19
CA ARG A 156 -25.20 -27.05 -23.57
C ARG A 156 -25.88 -28.05 -22.65
N VAL A 157 -25.83 -27.83 -21.34
CA VAL A 157 -26.49 -28.69 -20.34
C VAL A 157 -28.01 -28.64 -20.51
N GLN A 158 -28.60 -27.45 -20.63
CA GLN A 158 -30.04 -27.27 -20.85
C GLN A 158 -30.52 -28.02 -22.09
N ARG A 159 -29.78 -27.92 -23.21
CA ARG A 159 -30.11 -28.63 -24.45
C ARG A 159 -30.19 -30.15 -24.25
N GLU A 160 -29.23 -30.74 -23.53
CA GLU A 160 -29.23 -32.18 -23.29
C GLU A 160 -30.32 -32.60 -22.29
N LEU A 161 -30.58 -31.80 -21.26
CA LEU A 161 -31.69 -32.03 -20.31
C LEU A 161 -33.05 -32.00 -21.02
N VAL A 162 -33.31 -31.02 -21.89
CA VAL A 162 -34.57 -30.95 -22.64
C VAL A 162 -34.76 -32.17 -23.54
N LYS A 163 -33.69 -32.63 -24.21
CA LYS A 163 -33.75 -33.88 -25.00
C LYS A 163 -34.04 -35.10 -24.12
N ALA A 164 -33.47 -35.16 -22.92
CA ALA A 164 -33.70 -36.25 -21.99
C ALA A 164 -35.16 -36.27 -21.50
N VAL A 165 -35.71 -35.11 -21.12
CA VAL A 165 -37.11 -34.96 -20.70
C VAL A 165 -38.06 -35.36 -21.83
N LEU A 166 -37.83 -34.90 -23.06
CA LEU A 166 -38.67 -35.27 -24.21
C LEU A 166 -38.69 -36.78 -24.48
N LYS A 167 -37.57 -37.48 -24.22
CA LYS A 167 -37.51 -38.93 -24.31
C LYS A 167 -38.25 -39.61 -23.16
N GLN A 168 -38.11 -39.10 -21.93
CA GLN A 168 -38.77 -39.64 -20.75
C GLN A 168 -40.30 -39.50 -20.81
N GLU A 169 -40.79 -38.37 -21.30
CA GLU A 169 -42.21 -38.08 -21.48
C GLU A 169 -42.83 -38.73 -22.73
N ASN A 170 -42.07 -39.58 -23.45
CA ASN A 170 -42.51 -40.21 -24.70
C ASN A 170 -43.09 -39.23 -25.74
N ALA A 171 -42.51 -38.03 -25.85
CA ALA A 171 -42.94 -37.05 -26.84
C ALA A 171 -42.81 -37.61 -28.27
N SER A 172 -43.72 -37.22 -29.17
CA SER A 172 -43.70 -37.72 -30.55
C SER A 172 -42.36 -37.42 -31.25
N LYS A 173 -41.94 -38.30 -32.17
CA LYS A 173 -40.68 -38.13 -32.91
C LYS A 173 -40.63 -36.79 -33.65
N GLU A 174 -41.76 -36.32 -34.16
CA GLU A 174 -41.88 -35.03 -34.84
C GLU A 174 -41.56 -33.85 -33.91
N ILE A 175 -42.05 -33.86 -32.66
CA ILE A 175 -41.76 -32.83 -31.66
C ILE A 175 -40.28 -32.86 -31.26
N GLN A 176 -39.72 -34.07 -31.07
CA GLN A 176 -38.30 -34.23 -30.75
C GLN A 176 -37.40 -33.66 -31.86
N GLU A 177 -37.76 -33.86 -33.13
CA GLU A 177 -37.03 -33.32 -34.28
C GLU A 177 -37.14 -31.80 -34.39
N LYS A 178 -38.34 -31.22 -34.21
CA LYS A 178 -38.54 -29.77 -34.22
C LYS A 178 -37.73 -29.08 -33.10
N VAL A 179 -37.75 -29.63 -31.89
CA VAL A 179 -36.94 -29.10 -30.76
C VAL A 179 -35.44 -29.23 -31.04
N LYS A 180 -34.99 -30.36 -31.61
CA LYS A 180 -33.60 -30.53 -32.01
C LYS A 180 -33.18 -29.50 -33.05
N LEU A 181 -34.08 -29.14 -33.98
CA LEU A 181 -33.85 -28.13 -35.01
C LEU A 181 -33.64 -26.74 -34.39
N ILE A 182 -34.49 -26.35 -33.42
CA ILE A 182 -34.39 -25.08 -32.67
C ILE A 182 -33.02 -24.98 -32.01
N TYR A 183 -32.62 -25.98 -31.22
CA TYR A 183 -31.32 -25.98 -30.52
C TYR A 183 -30.10 -26.11 -31.43
N SER A 184 -30.27 -26.51 -32.70
CA SER A 184 -29.18 -26.63 -33.68
C SER A 184 -28.97 -25.36 -34.51
N THR A 185 -29.91 -24.42 -34.42
CA THR A 185 -29.90 -23.18 -35.19
C THR A 185 -28.94 -22.17 -34.58
N LYS A 186 -28.04 -21.61 -35.40
CA LYS A 186 -27.04 -20.60 -34.98
C LYS A 186 -27.58 -19.16 -34.91
N SER A 187 -28.75 -18.91 -35.51
CA SER A 187 -29.39 -17.59 -35.55
C SER A 187 -30.50 -17.50 -34.51
N SER A 188 -30.42 -16.51 -33.62
CA SER A 188 -31.43 -16.23 -32.60
C SER A 188 -32.81 -15.98 -33.22
N ASN A 189 -32.89 -15.17 -34.28
CA ASN A 189 -34.14 -14.85 -34.96
C ASN A 189 -34.77 -16.09 -35.60
N LYS A 190 -33.96 -16.94 -36.23
CA LYS A 190 -34.45 -18.18 -36.85
C LYS A 190 -34.89 -19.20 -35.80
N ALA A 191 -34.25 -19.23 -34.62
CA ALA A 191 -34.68 -20.07 -33.51
C ALA A 191 -36.01 -19.58 -32.90
N ILE A 192 -36.24 -18.27 -32.84
CA ILE A 192 -37.52 -17.67 -32.40
C ILE A 192 -38.64 -18.03 -33.39
N ASP A 193 -38.36 -17.95 -34.69
CA ASP A 193 -39.33 -18.32 -35.73
C ASP A 193 -39.73 -19.80 -35.62
N LEU A 194 -38.75 -20.70 -35.52
CA LEU A 194 -38.99 -22.13 -35.34
C LEU A 194 -39.71 -22.45 -34.02
N GLY A 195 -39.46 -21.69 -32.96
CA GLY A 195 -40.16 -21.82 -31.68
C GLY A 195 -41.61 -21.32 -31.75
N SER A 196 -41.85 -20.22 -32.47
CA SER A 196 -43.17 -19.65 -32.73
C SER A 196 -44.06 -20.66 -33.45
N ASP A 197 -43.50 -21.34 -34.46
CA ASP A 197 -44.18 -22.40 -35.20
C ASP A 197 -44.44 -23.64 -34.33
N LEU A 198 -43.52 -23.99 -33.41
CA LEU A 198 -43.67 -25.17 -32.55
C LEU A 198 -44.74 -25.00 -31.49
N PHE A 199 -44.82 -23.83 -30.85
CA PHE A 199 -45.75 -23.57 -29.76
C PHE A 199 -47.04 -22.88 -30.22
N ASN A 200 -47.11 -22.45 -31.49
CA ASN A 200 -48.19 -21.63 -32.04
C ASN A 200 -48.42 -20.34 -31.22
N ILE A 201 -47.32 -19.65 -30.91
CA ILE A 201 -47.26 -18.46 -30.05
C ILE A 201 -46.65 -17.30 -30.85
N GLU A 202 -47.05 -16.05 -30.59
CA GLU A 202 -46.42 -14.89 -31.22
C GLU A 202 -44.93 -14.76 -30.85
N LYS A 203 -44.11 -14.33 -31.82
CA LYS A 203 -42.66 -14.09 -31.61
C LYS A 203 -42.37 -13.14 -30.44
N SER A 204 -43.27 -12.18 -30.20
CA SER A 204 -43.19 -11.18 -29.13
C SER A 204 -43.29 -11.82 -27.73
N GLU A 205 -44.10 -12.86 -27.58
CA GLU A 205 -44.31 -13.59 -26.32
C GLU A 205 -43.18 -14.56 -26.02
N ILE A 206 -42.63 -15.21 -27.05
CA ILE A 206 -41.41 -16.03 -26.94
C ILE A 206 -40.23 -15.16 -26.49
N LEU A 207 -40.08 -13.97 -27.06
CA LEU A 207 -39.06 -13.01 -26.64
C LEU A 207 -39.22 -12.56 -25.18
N LYS A 208 -40.47 -12.37 -24.70
CA LYS A 208 -40.74 -12.07 -23.29
C LYS A 208 -40.34 -13.24 -22.40
N LEU A 209 -40.77 -14.46 -22.71
CA LEU A 209 -40.43 -15.67 -21.95
C LEU A 209 -38.90 -15.85 -21.83
N VAL A 210 -38.18 -15.73 -22.94
CA VAL A 210 -36.70 -15.84 -22.96
C VAL A 210 -36.06 -14.74 -22.12
N LYS A 211 -36.50 -13.48 -22.25
CA LYS A 211 -35.95 -12.36 -21.47
C LYS A 211 -36.20 -12.50 -19.96
N THR A 212 -37.39 -12.95 -19.56
CA THR A 212 -37.74 -13.16 -18.15
C THR A 212 -36.84 -14.22 -17.52
N VAL A 213 -36.60 -15.34 -18.21
CA VAL A 213 -35.70 -16.40 -17.74
C VAL A 213 -34.24 -15.93 -17.65
N VAL A 214 -33.78 -15.07 -18.58
CA VAL A 214 -32.43 -14.49 -18.56
C VAL A 214 -32.24 -13.46 -17.43
N HIS A 215 -33.31 -12.80 -16.97
CA HIS A 215 -33.22 -11.90 -15.81
C HIS A 215 -33.09 -12.65 -14.47
N TYR A 216 -33.64 -13.86 -14.36
CA TYR A 216 -33.59 -14.66 -13.14
C TYR A 216 -32.28 -15.44 -12.93
N THR A 217 -31.41 -15.54 -13.94
CA THR A 217 -30.09 -16.22 -13.84
C THR A 217 -28.93 -15.31 -13.42
N LYS A 218 -29.20 -14.04 -13.08
CA LYS A 218 -28.20 -13.08 -12.58
C LYS A 218 -27.94 -13.16 -11.05
N LEU A 219 -28.30 -14.27 -10.39
CA LEU A 219 -28.04 -14.54 -8.97
C LEU A 219 -26.75 -15.35 -8.80
#